data_AF-A0A7C6A0V4-F1
#
_entry.id   AF-A0A7C6A0V4-F1
#
_cell.length_a   1.000
_cell.length_b   1.000
_cell.length_c   1.000
_cell.angle_alpha   90.00
_cell.angle_beta   90.00
_cell.angle_gamma   90.00
#
_symmetry.space_group_name_H-M   'P 1'
#
loop_
_entity.id
_entity.type
_entity.pdbx_description
1 polymer ?
#
loop_
_entity_poly.entity_id
_entity_poly.type
_entity_poly.pdbx_seq_one_letter_code
_entity_poly.pdbx_strand_id
1 'polypeptide(L)'
;MRDAQAWVEHLRAHLPLALSGEDPEGVHQVRVAGRRLRVYLELLGWRVLQDDLRRLVRGAGRVRDLEVALTGPLVLPPAFRTYLEEELRLARASLPGLLASPWMEGLLRALAVLPPLDEERAAKKLGRLAARAEARLAALRREPSLEALHAYRRALRRVRYAKEFLGLPAKREKALQEALGGLQDLEVLLGLLGTYLAQTQDPEALALRERLEAERQKGLAEVWAHLGLDSERA
;
A
#
# COMPACT_ATOMS: atom_id res chain seq x y z
N MET A 1 -18.98 12.96 -9.37
CA MET A 1 -17.80 12.07 -9.54
C MET A 1 -16.53 12.90 -9.43
N ARG A 2 -15.44 12.34 -8.92
CA ARG A 2 -14.13 13.02 -8.90
C ARG A 2 -13.37 12.68 -10.16
N ASP A 3 -12.77 13.69 -10.78
CA ASP A 3 -11.91 13.55 -11.94
C ASP A 3 -10.55 12.92 -11.56
N ALA A 4 -9.91 12.24 -12.51
CA ALA A 4 -8.53 11.79 -12.41
C ALA A 4 -7.55 12.96 -12.31
N GLN A 5 -7.86 14.12 -12.90
CA GLN A 5 -6.94 15.27 -12.98
C GLN A 5 -6.41 15.70 -11.61
N ALA A 6 -7.28 15.77 -10.60
CA ALA A 6 -6.87 16.10 -9.23
C ALA A 6 -5.79 15.14 -8.69
N TRP A 7 -5.83 13.86 -9.06
CA TRP A 7 -4.81 12.87 -8.65
C TRP A 7 -3.55 12.92 -9.52
N VAL A 8 -3.65 13.37 -10.78
CA VAL A 8 -2.48 13.62 -11.63
C VAL A 8 -1.73 14.85 -11.16
N GLU A 9 -2.44 15.93 -10.84
CA GLU A 9 -1.89 17.15 -10.24
C GLU A 9 -1.27 16.84 -8.87
N HIS A 10 -1.99 16.09 -8.04
CA HIS A 10 -1.46 15.63 -6.76
C HIS A 10 -0.18 14.81 -6.94
N LEU A 11 -0.14 13.86 -7.89
CA LEU A 11 1.07 13.11 -8.18
C LEU A 11 2.21 14.05 -8.58
N ARG A 12 1.97 14.97 -9.52
CA ARG A 12 2.97 15.94 -9.99
C ARG A 12 3.52 16.81 -8.85
N ALA A 13 2.65 17.31 -7.98
CA ALA A 13 3.02 18.17 -6.86
C ALA A 13 3.90 17.46 -5.82
N HIS A 14 3.75 16.13 -5.65
CA HIS A 14 4.52 15.37 -4.67
C HIS A 14 5.80 14.74 -5.24
N LEU A 15 6.07 14.84 -6.55
CA LEU A 15 7.32 14.34 -7.12
C LEU A 15 8.55 15.09 -6.60
N PRO A 16 8.57 16.43 -6.51
CA PRO A 16 9.72 17.15 -5.93
C PRO A 16 9.98 16.75 -4.47
N LEU A 17 8.93 16.63 -3.65
CA LEU A 17 9.05 16.18 -2.25
C LEU A 17 9.57 14.74 -2.14
N ALA A 18 9.06 13.85 -3.00
CA ALA A 18 9.56 12.49 -3.08
C ALA A 18 11.02 12.41 -3.55
N LEU A 19 11.49 13.38 -4.35
CA LEU A 19 12.88 13.44 -4.80
C LEU A 19 13.81 14.05 -3.75
N SER A 20 13.39 15.09 -3.03
CA SER A 20 14.23 15.74 -2.00
C SER A 20 14.48 14.81 -0.82
N GLY A 21 13.45 14.06 -0.42
CA GLY A 21 13.53 13.16 0.73
C GLY A 21 13.53 13.83 2.10
N GLU A 22 13.29 15.14 2.13
CA GLU A 22 13.14 15.92 3.37
C GLU A 22 11.88 15.52 4.13
N ASP A 23 10.83 15.14 3.40
CA ASP A 23 9.56 14.69 3.96
C ASP A 23 9.25 13.24 3.52
N PRO A 24 9.17 12.26 4.44
CA PRO A 24 8.77 10.88 4.12
C PRO A 24 7.33 10.79 3.56
N GLU A 25 6.53 11.84 3.69
CA GLU A 25 5.20 11.92 3.11
C GLU A 25 5.22 12.06 1.58
N GLY A 26 6.30 12.58 0.98
CA GLY A 26 6.42 12.72 -0.47
C GLY A 26 6.26 11.38 -1.20
N VAL A 27 6.99 10.35 -0.76
CA VAL A 27 6.94 9.00 -1.35
C VAL A 27 5.59 8.32 -1.04
N HIS A 28 5.02 8.57 0.15
CA HIS A 28 3.69 8.09 0.50
C HIS A 28 2.64 8.58 -0.51
N GLN A 29 2.62 9.89 -0.76
CA GLN A 29 1.63 10.52 -1.63
C GLN A 29 1.79 10.12 -3.10
N VAL A 30 3.03 9.95 -3.58
CA VAL A 30 3.30 9.34 -4.90
C VAL A 30 2.68 7.93 -5.01
N ARG A 31 2.86 7.08 -3.98
CA ARG A 31 2.24 5.74 -3.94
C ARG A 31 0.72 5.81 -3.87
N VAL A 32 0.15 6.73 -3.09
CA VAL A 32 -1.30 6.92 -2.97
C VAL A 32 -1.90 7.31 -4.30
N ALA A 33 -1.37 8.34 -4.95
CA ALA A 33 -1.84 8.80 -6.26
C ALA A 33 -1.71 7.70 -7.31
N GLY A 34 -0.56 7.02 -7.38
CA GLY A 34 -0.36 5.91 -8.31
C GLY A 34 -1.36 4.77 -8.10
N ARG A 35 -1.67 4.39 -6.85
CA ARG A 35 -2.68 3.35 -6.56
C ARG A 35 -4.10 3.80 -6.94
N ARG A 36 -4.44 5.07 -6.77
CA ARG A 36 -5.76 5.63 -7.12
C ARG A 36 -5.96 5.74 -8.62
N LEU A 37 -4.97 6.25 -9.35
CA LEU A 37 -5.00 6.33 -10.81
C LEU A 37 -5.13 4.94 -11.45
N ARG A 38 -4.53 3.90 -10.85
CA ARG A 38 -4.77 2.51 -11.29
C ARG A 38 -6.22 2.09 -11.16
N VAL A 39 -6.91 2.48 -10.08
CA VAL A 39 -8.34 2.19 -9.94
C VAL A 39 -9.16 2.99 -10.94
N TYR A 40 -8.80 4.25 -11.20
CA TYR A 40 -9.44 5.07 -12.22
C TYR A 40 -9.38 4.41 -13.62
N LEU A 41 -8.20 3.94 -14.03
CA LEU A 41 -8.02 3.20 -15.28
C LEU A 41 -8.88 1.92 -15.33
N GLU A 42 -9.09 1.23 -14.19
CA GLU A 42 -9.97 0.06 -14.15
C GLU A 42 -11.44 0.41 -14.31
N LEU A 43 -11.88 1.56 -13.79
CA LEU A 43 -13.23 2.09 -13.99
C LEU A 43 -13.46 2.47 -15.46
N LEU A 44 -12.46 3.06 -16.12
CA LEU A 44 -12.45 3.21 -17.58
C LEU A 44 -12.44 1.85 -18.32
N GLY A 45 -12.03 0.78 -17.64
CA GLY A 45 -11.82 -0.54 -18.23
C GLY A 45 -10.57 -0.60 -19.12
N TRP A 46 -9.61 0.29 -18.89
CA TRP A 46 -8.36 0.38 -19.62
C TRP A 46 -7.28 -0.49 -18.97
N ARG A 47 -6.50 -1.18 -19.81
CA ARG A 47 -5.32 -1.94 -19.39
C ARG A 47 -4.02 -1.18 -19.61
N VAL A 48 -4.00 -0.27 -20.59
CA VAL A 48 -2.87 0.63 -20.85
C VAL A 48 -2.55 1.46 -19.59
N LEU A 49 -1.27 1.75 -19.34
CA LEU A 49 -0.74 2.47 -18.17
C LEU A 49 -0.88 1.75 -16.82
N GLN A 50 -1.57 0.60 -16.73
CA GLN A 50 -1.67 -0.17 -15.48
C GLN A 50 -0.32 -0.69 -15.00
N ASP A 51 0.50 -1.16 -15.94
CA ASP A 51 1.83 -1.70 -15.64
C ASP A 51 2.81 -0.57 -15.34
N ASP A 52 2.69 0.58 -16.01
CA ASP A 52 3.47 1.77 -15.71
C ASP A 52 3.20 2.30 -14.30
N LEU A 53 1.93 2.48 -13.93
CA LEU A 53 1.58 2.86 -12.56
C LEU A 53 1.95 1.77 -11.55
N ARG A 54 1.95 0.49 -11.94
CA ARG A 54 2.45 -0.59 -11.07
C ARG A 54 3.95 -0.47 -10.85
N ARG A 55 4.73 -0.17 -11.89
CA ARG A 55 6.16 0.11 -11.82
C ARG A 55 6.42 1.28 -10.87
N LEU A 56 5.70 2.39 -11.02
CA LEU A 56 5.80 3.55 -10.12
C LEU A 56 5.57 3.16 -8.65
N VAL A 57 4.42 2.53 -8.36
CA VAL A 57 4.03 2.16 -6.99
C VAL A 57 4.98 1.14 -6.37
N ARG A 58 5.55 0.23 -7.17
CA ARG A 58 6.52 -0.78 -6.71
C ARG A 58 7.90 -0.16 -6.49
N GLY A 59 8.38 0.67 -7.41
CA GLY A 59 9.68 1.32 -7.31
C GLY A 59 9.77 2.28 -6.11
N ALA A 60 8.68 2.98 -5.81
CA ALA A 60 8.56 3.78 -4.58
C ALA A 60 8.28 2.93 -3.32
N GLY A 61 8.09 1.61 -3.46
CA GLY A 61 7.63 0.73 -2.41
C GLY A 61 8.63 0.58 -1.27
N ARG A 62 9.86 0.18 -1.61
CA ARG A 62 10.93 -0.09 -0.64
C ARG A 62 11.24 1.13 0.22
N VAL A 63 11.36 2.31 -0.39
CA VAL A 63 11.61 3.58 0.31
C VAL A 63 10.55 3.84 1.38
N ARG A 64 9.27 3.77 1.01
CA ARG A 64 8.18 4.01 1.96
C ARG A 64 8.10 2.95 3.05
N ASP A 65 8.37 1.70 2.74
CA ASP A 65 8.33 0.61 3.72
C ASP A 65 9.44 0.82 4.78
N LEU A 66 10.64 1.28 4.38
CA LEU A 66 11.74 1.64 5.28
C LEU A 66 11.47 2.92 6.09
N GLU A 67 10.89 3.95 5.47
CA GLU A 67 10.51 5.19 6.18
C GLU A 67 9.49 4.94 7.27
N VAL A 68 8.48 4.10 6.99
CA VAL A 68 7.47 3.71 7.99
C VAL A 68 8.13 2.97 9.15
N ALA A 69 9.06 2.06 8.86
CA ALA A 69 9.79 1.35 9.90
C ALA A 69 10.63 2.28 10.78
N LEU A 70 11.33 3.26 10.19
CA LEU A 70 12.22 4.19 10.90
C LEU A 70 11.49 5.29 11.67
N THR A 71 10.33 5.73 11.19
CA THR A 71 9.49 6.80 11.81
C THR A 71 8.39 6.25 12.71
N GLY A 72 8.23 4.92 12.75
CA GLY A 72 7.25 4.26 13.60
C GLY A 72 7.51 4.50 15.11
N PRO A 73 6.50 4.25 15.95
CA PRO A 73 6.57 4.51 17.39
C PRO A 73 7.48 3.55 18.16
N LEU A 74 7.95 2.47 17.52
CA LEU A 74 8.74 1.42 18.14
C LEU A 74 10.22 1.84 18.26
N VAL A 75 10.79 1.64 19.45
CA VAL A 75 12.23 1.78 19.65
C VAL A 75 12.94 0.59 19.02
N LEU A 76 13.67 0.85 17.94
CA LEU A 76 14.47 -0.14 17.23
C LEU A 76 15.84 -0.33 17.90
N PRO A 77 16.36 -1.57 18.00
CA PRO A 77 17.75 -1.83 18.36
C PRO A 77 18.71 -0.98 17.53
N PRO A 78 19.78 -0.40 18.13
CA PRO A 78 20.65 0.54 17.42
C PRO A 78 21.25 -0.04 16.13
N ALA A 79 21.74 -1.28 16.16
CA ALA A 79 22.34 -1.92 15.00
C ALA A 79 21.31 -2.16 13.87
N PHE A 80 20.09 -2.59 14.22
CA PHE A 80 19.00 -2.75 13.26
C PHE A 80 18.56 -1.41 12.67
N ARG A 81 18.47 -0.34 13.48
CA ARG A 81 18.17 1.01 13.00
C ARG A 81 19.20 1.48 11.98
N THR A 82 20.50 1.36 12.29
CA THR A 82 21.57 1.74 11.36
C THR A 82 21.51 0.94 10.06
N TYR A 83 21.20 -0.36 10.13
CA TYR A 83 20.96 -1.17 8.94
C TYR A 83 19.81 -0.63 8.08
N LEU A 84 18.66 -0.28 8.68
CA LEU A 84 17.52 0.27 7.95
C LEU A 84 17.82 1.65 7.35
N GLU A 85 18.58 2.49 8.05
CA GLU A 85 19.02 3.80 7.54
C GLU A 85 19.89 3.67 6.30
N GLU A 86 20.81 2.71 6.29
CA GLU A 86 21.65 2.41 5.13
C GLU A 86 20.82 1.84 3.96
N GLU A 87 19.93 0.89 4.24
CA GLU A 87 18.98 0.37 3.24
C GLU A 87 18.11 1.49 2.65
N LEU A 88 17.67 2.44 3.49
CA LEU A 88 16.88 3.59 3.04
C LEU A 88 17.72 4.49 2.14
N ARG A 89 18.97 4.78 2.52
CA ARG A 89 19.91 5.57 1.73
C ARG A 89 20.10 4.96 0.34
N LEU A 90 20.33 3.64 0.26
CA LEU A 90 20.48 2.91 -1.00
C LEU A 90 19.19 2.93 -1.83
N ALA A 91 18.03 2.67 -1.21
CA ALA A 91 16.75 2.72 -1.90
C ALA A 91 16.44 4.13 -2.44
N ARG A 92 16.72 5.17 -1.65
CA ARG A 92 16.57 6.59 -2.02
C ARG A 92 17.49 6.96 -3.18
N ALA A 93 18.73 6.48 -3.21
CA ALA A 93 19.67 6.73 -4.31
C ALA A 93 19.16 6.22 -5.67
N SER A 94 18.34 5.16 -5.67
CA SER A 94 17.73 4.62 -6.90
C SER A 94 16.47 5.39 -7.37
N LEU A 95 15.85 6.17 -6.49
CA LEU A 95 14.54 6.78 -6.72
C LEU A 95 14.55 7.85 -7.84
N PRO A 96 15.57 8.73 -7.97
CA PRO A 96 15.65 9.69 -9.07
C PRO A 96 15.64 9.02 -10.45
N GLY A 97 16.32 7.87 -10.60
CA GLY A 97 16.31 7.10 -11.86
C GLY A 97 14.93 6.61 -12.28
N LEU A 98 13.97 6.55 -11.34
CA LEU A 98 12.56 6.29 -11.62
C LEU A 98 11.78 7.58 -11.82
N LEU A 99 11.81 8.49 -10.84
CA LEU A 99 10.88 9.63 -10.73
C LEU A 99 11.27 10.81 -11.62
N ALA A 100 12.56 11.01 -11.92
CA ALA A 100 13.06 12.05 -12.81
C ALA A 100 13.38 11.51 -14.22
N SER A 101 12.84 10.34 -14.57
CA SER A 101 13.10 9.71 -15.87
C SER A 101 12.18 10.24 -16.98
N PRO A 102 12.62 10.18 -18.26
CA PRO A 102 11.75 10.49 -19.40
C PRO A 102 10.48 9.62 -19.45
N TRP A 103 10.57 8.38 -18.94
CA TRP A 103 9.43 7.48 -18.79
C TRP A 103 8.37 8.07 -17.84
N MET A 104 8.79 8.66 -16.71
CA MET A 104 7.87 9.27 -15.75
C MET A 104 7.17 10.50 -16.35
N GLU A 105 7.89 11.32 -17.11
CA GLU A 105 7.28 12.45 -17.81
C GLU A 105 6.26 12.00 -18.87
N GLY A 106 6.60 10.96 -19.64
CA GLY A 106 5.68 10.35 -20.61
C GLY A 106 4.42 9.80 -19.94
N LEU A 107 4.58 9.14 -18.80
CA LEU A 107 3.47 8.66 -17.99
C LEU A 107 2.58 9.82 -17.52
N LEU A 108 3.14 10.91 -16.98
CA LEU A 108 2.36 12.08 -16.57
C LEU A 108 1.60 12.72 -17.72
N ARG A 109 2.22 12.85 -18.90
CA ARG A 109 1.55 13.37 -20.11
C ARG A 109 0.38 12.48 -20.52
N ALA A 110 0.57 11.16 -20.51
CA ALA A 110 -0.50 10.21 -20.83
C ALA A 110 -1.65 10.22 -19.82
N LEU A 111 -1.33 10.37 -18.53
CA LEU A 111 -2.34 10.45 -17.46
C LEU A 111 -3.14 11.77 -17.49
N ALA A 112 -2.52 12.87 -17.91
CA ALA A 112 -3.15 14.18 -17.98
C ALA A 112 -4.24 14.28 -19.05
N VAL A 113 -4.29 13.34 -20.01
CA VAL A 113 -5.30 13.31 -21.08
C VAL A 113 -6.33 12.20 -20.90
N LEU A 114 -6.43 11.63 -19.69
CA LEU A 114 -7.44 10.61 -19.41
C LEU A 114 -8.85 11.18 -19.56
N PRO A 115 -9.77 10.44 -20.20
CA PRO A 115 -11.15 10.88 -20.32
C PRO A 115 -11.88 10.80 -18.97
N PRO A 116 -13.00 11.53 -18.83
CA PRO A 116 -13.89 11.36 -17.68
C PRO A 116 -14.47 9.95 -17.63
N LEU A 117 -14.91 9.53 -16.45
CA LEU A 117 -15.62 8.26 -16.27
C LEU A 117 -17.02 8.33 -16.88
N ASP A 118 -17.37 7.31 -17.66
CA ASP A 118 -18.76 6.99 -17.97
C ASP A 118 -19.43 6.35 -16.75
N GLU A 119 -20.55 6.92 -16.29
CA GLU A 119 -21.16 6.55 -15.01
C GLU A 119 -21.68 5.11 -15.00
N GLU A 120 -22.39 4.69 -16.04
CA GLU A 120 -22.95 3.34 -16.14
C GLU A 120 -21.84 2.29 -16.19
N ARG A 121 -20.84 2.49 -17.04
CA ARG A 121 -19.70 1.58 -17.15
C ARG A 121 -18.90 1.55 -15.85
N ALA A 122 -18.65 2.69 -15.23
CA ALA A 122 -17.90 2.75 -13.98
C ALA A 122 -18.65 2.07 -12.83
N ALA A 123 -19.98 2.24 -12.73
CA ALA A 123 -20.82 1.52 -11.77
C ALA A 123 -20.74 0.00 -11.98
N LYS A 124 -20.81 -0.48 -13.23
CA LYS A 124 -20.62 -1.89 -13.57
C LYS A 124 -19.24 -2.41 -13.18
N LYS A 125 -18.19 -1.59 -13.34
CA LYS A 125 -16.82 -1.95 -12.90
C LYS A 125 -16.69 -1.98 -11.38
N LEU A 126 -17.32 -1.03 -10.67
CA LEU A 126 -17.40 -1.06 -9.20
C LEU A 126 -18.07 -2.35 -8.72
N GLY A 127 -19.19 -2.77 -9.32
CA GLY A 127 -19.85 -4.03 -8.98
C GLY A 127 -18.92 -5.23 -9.10
N ARG A 128 -18.09 -5.27 -10.15
CA ARG A 128 -17.06 -6.33 -10.31
C ARG A 128 -15.94 -6.24 -9.27
N LEU A 129 -15.52 -5.05 -8.87
CA LEU A 129 -14.53 -4.86 -7.81
C LEU A 129 -15.08 -5.32 -6.45
N ALA A 130 -16.34 -4.98 -6.16
CA ALA A 130 -17.03 -5.41 -4.95
C ALA A 130 -17.18 -6.93 -4.90
N ALA A 131 -17.67 -7.56 -5.99
CA ALA A 131 -17.78 -9.01 -6.08
C ALA A 131 -16.42 -9.72 -5.88
N ARG A 132 -15.33 -9.15 -6.41
CA ARG A 132 -13.97 -9.67 -6.16
C ARG A 132 -13.55 -9.52 -4.70
N ALA A 133 -13.86 -8.41 -4.05
CA ALA A 133 -13.56 -8.21 -2.63
C ALA A 133 -14.34 -9.21 -1.76
N GLU A 134 -15.63 -9.42 -2.05
CA GLU A 134 -16.45 -10.43 -1.37
C GLU A 134 -15.93 -11.86 -1.59
N ALA A 135 -15.55 -12.22 -2.82
CA ALA A 135 -14.94 -13.52 -3.09
C ALA A 135 -13.64 -13.72 -2.32
N ARG A 136 -12.83 -12.67 -2.13
CA ARG A 136 -11.61 -12.74 -1.31
C ARG A 136 -11.92 -12.82 0.17
N LEU A 137 -12.97 -12.17 0.64
CA LEU A 137 -13.45 -12.34 2.01
C LEU A 137 -13.93 -13.77 2.24
N ALA A 138 -14.70 -14.35 1.32
CA ALA A 138 -15.15 -15.74 1.40
C ALA A 138 -13.98 -16.73 1.41
N ALA A 139 -12.98 -16.53 0.56
CA ALA A 139 -11.75 -17.34 0.57
C ALA A 139 -11.01 -17.22 1.91
N LEU A 140 -10.86 -15.99 2.43
CA LEU A 140 -10.29 -15.71 3.74
C LEU A 140 -11.06 -16.38 4.89
N ARG A 141 -12.40 -16.45 4.80
CA ARG A 141 -13.23 -17.15 5.79
C ARG A 141 -12.99 -18.66 5.78
N ARG A 142 -12.81 -19.22 4.58
CA ARG A 142 -12.63 -20.66 4.39
C ARG A 142 -11.24 -21.12 4.82
N GLU A 143 -10.24 -20.30 4.54
CA GLU A 143 -8.83 -20.59 4.80
C GLU A 143 -8.13 -19.32 5.28
N PRO A 144 -8.19 -19.04 6.60
CA PRO A 144 -7.55 -17.87 7.17
C PRO A 144 -6.04 -17.93 6.97
N SER A 145 -5.49 -16.95 6.28
CA SER A 145 -4.04 -16.80 6.12
C SER A 145 -3.67 -15.34 5.93
N LEU A 146 -2.41 -15.01 6.25
CA LEU A 146 -1.86 -13.67 6.02
C LEU A 146 -1.90 -13.28 4.53
N GLU A 147 -1.67 -14.22 3.63
CA GLU A 147 -1.76 -13.97 2.19
C GLU A 147 -3.20 -13.66 1.76
N ALA A 148 -4.17 -14.46 2.21
CA ALA A 148 -5.58 -14.22 1.92
C ALA A 148 -6.06 -12.89 2.53
N LEU A 149 -5.59 -12.53 3.72
CA LEU A 149 -5.89 -11.27 4.39
C LEU A 149 -5.33 -10.08 3.60
N HIS A 150 -4.07 -10.16 3.19
CA HIS A 150 -3.42 -9.15 2.35
C HIS A 150 -4.16 -8.99 1.01
N ALA A 151 -4.56 -10.10 0.39
CA ALA A 151 -5.34 -10.12 -0.83
C ALA A 151 -6.71 -9.44 -0.67
N TYR A 152 -7.42 -9.71 0.43
CA TYR A 152 -8.68 -9.04 0.77
C TYR A 152 -8.47 -7.54 1.01
N ARG A 153 -7.50 -7.14 1.83
CA ARG A 153 -7.16 -5.73 2.11
C ARG A 153 -6.90 -4.94 0.82
N ARG A 154 -6.16 -5.53 -0.12
CA ARG A 154 -5.90 -4.93 -1.43
C ARG A 154 -7.18 -4.76 -2.26
N ALA A 155 -8.07 -5.75 -2.25
CA ALA A 155 -9.36 -5.69 -2.95
C ALA A 155 -10.27 -4.61 -2.34
N LEU A 156 -10.38 -4.59 -1.01
CA LEU A 156 -11.13 -3.60 -0.24
C LEU A 156 -10.67 -2.17 -0.52
N ARG A 157 -9.35 -1.92 -0.57
CA ARG A 157 -8.78 -0.63 -0.95
C ARG A 157 -9.22 -0.16 -2.34
N ARG A 158 -9.31 -1.08 -3.30
CA ARG A 158 -9.74 -0.76 -4.66
C ARG A 158 -11.22 -0.42 -4.71
N VAL A 159 -12.06 -1.13 -3.95
CA VAL A 159 -13.48 -0.79 -3.78
C VAL A 159 -13.63 0.61 -3.16
N ARG A 160 -12.86 0.92 -2.11
CA ARG A 160 -12.87 2.25 -1.49
C ARG A 160 -12.55 3.36 -2.49
N TYR A 161 -11.43 3.24 -3.21
CA TYR A 161 -11.05 4.26 -4.19
C TYR A 161 -12.08 4.39 -5.30
N ALA A 162 -12.66 3.28 -5.77
CA ALA A 162 -13.71 3.32 -6.78
C ALA A 162 -14.96 4.06 -6.29
N LYS A 163 -15.41 3.78 -5.06
CA LYS A 163 -16.51 4.52 -4.43
C LYS A 163 -16.20 6.01 -4.29
N GLU A 164 -15.00 6.36 -3.84
CA GLU A 164 -14.57 7.76 -3.70
C GLU A 164 -14.57 8.51 -5.05
N PHE A 165 -14.16 7.86 -6.15
CA PHE A 165 -14.27 8.44 -7.50
C PHE A 165 -15.72 8.63 -7.94
N LEU A 166 -16.59 7.69 -7.61
CA LEU A 166 -18.02 7.78 -7.93
C LEU A 166 -18.81 8.69 -6.97
N GLY A 167 -18.17 9.27 -5.95
CA GLY A 167 -18.84 10.10 -4.94
C GLY A 167 -19.72 9.29 -3.97
N LEU A 168 -19.53 7.97 -3.90
CA LEU A 168 -20.28 7.07 -3.05
C LEU A 168 -19.66 6.98 -1.65
N PRO A 169 -20.47 6.69 -0.61
CA PRO A 169 -19.97 6.53 0.75
C PRO A 169 -19.05 5.30 0.87
N ALA A 170 -17.85 5.53 1.42
CA ALA A 170 -16.83 4.50 1.61
C ALA A 170 -16.39 4.34 3.08
N LYS A 171 -17.24 4.76 4.03
CA LYS A 171 -16.93 4.77 5.48
C LYS A 171 -16.59 3.36 5.99
N ARG A 172 -17.37 2.35 5.57
CA ARG A 172 -17.13 0.95 5.93
C ARG A 172 -15.78 0.45 5.43
N GLU A 173 -15.47 0.68 4.15
CA GLU A 173 -14.20 0.24 3.57
C GLU A 173 -12.99 0.96 4.17
N LYS A 174 -13.17 2.21 4.61
CA LYS A 174 -12.15 2.99 5.32
C LYS A 174 -11.86 2.40 6.71
N ALA A 175 -12.90 2.20 7.53
CA ALA A 175 -12.76 1.63 8.87
C ALA A 175 -12.10 0.23 8.83
N LEU A 176 -12.55 -0.63 7.92
CA LEU A 176 -11.94 -1.96 7.72
C LEU A 176 -10.48 -1.86 7.26
N GLN A 177 -10.13 -0.90 6.40
CA GLN A 177 -8.73 -0.71 6.00
C GLN A 177 -7.84 -0.20 7.12
N GLU A 178 -8.36 0.64 8.01
CA GLU A 178 -7.61 1.15 9.17
C GLU A 178 -7.29 0.01 10.13
N ALA A 179 -8.28 -0.83 10.46
CA ALA A 179 -8.06 -2.03 11.27
C ALA A 179 -7.02 -2.99 10.64
N LEU A 180 -7.09 -3.18 9.31
CA LEU A 180 -6.14 -4.02 8.57
C LEU A 180 -4.78 -3.34 8.31
N GLY A 181 -4.66 -2.05 8.61
CA GLY A 181 -3.47 -1.23 8.31
C GLY A 181 -2.31 -1.58 9.22
N GLY A 182 -2.54 -1.55 10.54
CA GLY A 182 -1.49 -1.79 11.54
C GLY A 182 -0.82 -3.15 11.39
N LEU A 183 -1.61 -4.20 11.13
CA LEU A 183 -1.07 -5.55 10.91
C LEU A 183 -0.16 -5.61 9.67
N GLN A 184 -0.45 -4.86 8.60
CA GLN A 184 0.44 -4.81 7.44
C GLN A 184 1.79 -4.22 7.79
N ASP A 185 1.79 -3.10 8.51
CA ASP A 185 3.02 -2.37 8.82
C ASP A 185 3.91 -3.22 9.74
N LEU A 186 3.29 -3.96 10.66
CA LEU A 186 3.95 -4.98 11.49
C LEU A 186 4.56 -6.11 10.65
N GLU A 187 3.83 -6.66 9.68
CA GLU A 187 4.34 -7.70 8.76
C GLU A 187 5.53 -7.21 7.95
N VAL A 188 5.50 -5.95 7.49
CA VAL A 188 6.62 -5.34 6.77
C VAL A 188 7.84 -5.22 7.70
N LEU A 189 7.65 -4.76 8.93
CA LEU A 189 8.73 -4.65 9.91
C LEU A 189 9.35 -6.01 10.25
N LEU A 190 8.52 -7.04 10.47
CA LEU A 190 8.97 -8.42 10.69
C LEU A 190 9.78 -8.95 9.50
N GLY A 191 9.36 -8.66 8.26
CA GLY A 191 10.13 -9.04 7.07
C GLY A 191 11.49 -8.33 6.97
N LEU A 192 11.55 -7.04 7.31
CA LEU A 192 12.79 -6.28 7.36
C LEU A 192 13.74 -6.84 8.43
N LEU A 193 13.20 -7.12 9.62
CA LEU A 193 13.93 -7.69 10.75
C LEU A 193 14.46 -9.10 10.44
N GLY A 194 13.65 -9.94 9.79
CA GLY A 194 14.08 -11.25 9.32
C GLY A 194 15.22 -11.18 8.29
N THR A 195 15.18 -10.20 7.38
CA THR A 195 16.26 -9.97 6.40
C THR A 195 17.58 -9.58 7.09
N TYR A 196 17.50 -8.76 8.13
CA TYR A 196 18.65 -8.34 8.94
C TYR A 196 19.23 -9.51 9.75
N LEU A 197 18.39 -10.25 10.48
CA LEU A 197 18.79 -11.37 11.32
C LEU A 197 19.34 -12.58 10.53
N ALA A 198 19.01 -12.69 9.25
CA ALA A 198 19.62 -13.69 8.36
C ALA A 198 21.12 -13.43 8.12
N GLN A 199 21.59 -12.20 8.34
CA GLN A 199 22.96 -11.77 8.08
C GLN A 199 23.74 -11.46 9.36
N THR A 200 23.03 -11.23 10.47
CA THR A 200 23.62 -10.73 11.72
C THR A 200 23.02 -11.44 12.93
N GLN A 201 23.87 -11.83 13.89
CA GLN A 201 23.41 -12.26 15.21
C GLN A 201 23.30 -11.04 16.12
N ASP A 202 22.07 -10.61 16.40
CA ASP A 202 21.77 -9.49 17.29
C ASP A 202 20.70 -9.94 18.31
N PRO A 203 21.08 -10.16 19.59
CA PRO A 203 20.15 -10.57 20.64
C PRO A 203 18.99 -9.58 20.88
N GLU A 204 19.23 -8.28 20.74
CA GLU A 204 18.20 -7.26 20.92
C GLU A 204 17.18 -7.30 19.78
N ALA A 205 17.66 -7.51 18.55
CA ALA A 205 16.81 -7.71 17.38
C ALA A 205 16.00 -9.01 17.45
N LEU A 206 16.57 -10.10 18.00
CA LEU A 206 15.83 -11.34 18.26
C LEU A 206 14.70 -11.11 19.29
N ALA A 207 15.00 -10.43 20.41
CA ALA A 207 13.99 -10.09 21.41
C ALA A 207 12.91 -9.15 20.87
N LEU A 208 13.27 -8.22 19.97
CA LEU A 208 12.28 -7.41 19.24
C LEU A 208 11.39 -8.31 18.37
N ARG A 209 11.95 -9.26 17.62
CA ARG A 209 11.18 -10.15 16.75
C ARG A 209 10.13 -10.92 17.53
N GLU A 210 10.51 -11.52 18.66
CA GLU A 210 9.57 -12.27 19.51
C GLU A 210 8.41 -11.41 20.01
N ARG A 211 8.68 -10.16 20.42
CA ARG A 211 7.63 -9.20 20.81
C ARG A 211 6.70 -8.87 19.64
N LEU A 212 7.26 -8.57 18.47
CA LEU A 212 6.47 -8.25 17.27
C LEU A 212 5.63 -9.44 16.77
N GLU A 213 6.12 -10.67 16.93
CA GLU A 213 5.36 -11.89 16.60
C GLU A 213 4.17 -12.09 17.56
N ALA A 214 4.34 -11.78 18.85
CA ALA A 214 3.24 -11.78 19.82
C ALA A 214 2.21 -10.67 19.52
N GLU A 215 2.67 -9.46 19.18
CA GLU A 215 1.79 -8.38 18.72
C GLU A 215 1.04 -8.75 17.44
N ARG A 216 1.69 -9.46 16.51
CA ARG A 216 1.08 -9.94 15.27
C ARG A 216 -0.03 -10.94 15.56
N GLN A 217 0.22 -11.90 16.44
CA GLN A 217 -0.79 -12.87 16.89
C GLN A 217 -2.02 -12.16 17.48
N LYS A 218 -1.79 -11.18 18.36
CA LYS A 218 -2.87 -10.37 18.94
C LYS A 218 -3.64 -9.58 17.89
N GLY A 219 -2.94 -8.86 17.00
CA GLY A 219 -3.56 -8.07 15.94
C GLY A 219 -4.33 -8.94 14.94
N LEU A 220 -3.85 -10.15 14.65
CA LEU A 220 -4.58 -11.14 13.86
C LEU A 220 -5.89 -11.54 14.53
N ALA A 221 -5.87 -11.88 15.82
CA ALA A 221 -7.06 -12.23 16.57
C ALA A 221 -8.10 -11.09 16.58
N GLU A 222 -7.67 -9.83 16.76
CA GLU A 222 -8.54 -8.65 16.70
C GLU A 222 -9.17 -8.47 15.31
N VAL A 223 -8.38 -8.65 14.24
CA VAL A 223 -8.87 -8.59 12.86
C VAL A 223 -9.86 -9.72 12.58
N TRP A 224 -9.59 -10.93 13.05
CA TRP A 224 -10.51 -12.07 12.91
C TRP A 224 -11.84 -11.83 13.60
N ALA A 225 -11.81 -11.35 14.85
CA ALA A 225 -13.01 -10.95 15.57
C ALA A 225 -13.80 -9.88 14.79
N HIS A 226 -13.11 -8.86 14.27
CA HIS A 226 -13.74 -7.79 13.49
C HIS A 226 -14.37 -8.27 12.16
N LEU A 227 -13.82 -9.35 11.56
CA LEU A 227 -14.35 -9.96 10.34
C LEU A 227 -15.40 -11.06 10.60
N GLY A 228 -15.67 -11.36 11.87
CA GLY A 228 -16.57 -12.44 12.29
C GLY A 228 -15.99 -13.82 11.95
N LEU A 229 -14.68 -13.99 12.14
CA LEU A 229 -13.94 -15.23 11.93
C LEU A 229 -13.49 -15.78 13.29
N ASP A 230 -13.78 -17.05 13.56
CA ASP A 230 -13.33 -17.68 14.80
C ASP A 230 -11.80 -17.75 14.84
N SER A 231 -11.22 -17.22 15.91
CA SER A 231 -9.77 -17.16 16.13
C SER A 231 -9.11 -18.53 16.27
N GLU A 232 -9.90 -19.61 16.43
CA GLU A 232 -9.40 -20.99 16.60
C GLU A 232 -9.08 -21.71 15.27
N ARG A 233 -9.34 -21.08 14.11
CA ARG A 233 -9.14 -21.69 12.78
C ARG A 233 -7.99 -21.07 11.96
N ALA A 234 -7.19 -20.19 12.54
CA ALA A 234 -6.07 -19.52 11.88
C ALA A 234 -4.71 -20.01 12.42
#